data_AF-A0A9D3PA92-F1
#
_entry.id   AF-A0A9D3PA92-F1
#
_cell.length_a   1.000
_cell.length_b   1.000
_cell.length_c   1.000
_cell.angle_alpha   90.00
_cell.angle_beta   90.00
_cell.angle_gamma   90.00
#
_symmetry.space_group_name_H-M   'P 1'
#
loop_
_entity.id
_entity.type
_entity.pdbx_description
1 polymer ?
#
loop_
_entity_poly.entity_id
_entity_poly.type
_entity_poly.pdbx_seq_one_letter_code
_entity_poly.pdbx_strand_id
1 'polypeptide(L)'
;MEIILLLLMLQAALCTSVSSSRFREFHRGEDEMGWNEAQQYCRERYTDLVTVHSQEEADHLLQMLGDGGGGWIGLHRGDGSDTWSDGDASNFTNWLNPGGKEPPYCAAMTAEGEWETLSCTEERDFMCYNKEVTDPSLRYTLVEETRSWYDAQRDCRMSYTDLVSIKNQSHNEYLKDKGQNIAPFWIGMIHDDWTWSDGGCSTYRNWPNGYPMKSPNDCVYMLNTAMGKWFNVRSNNNHFPLCYKVKLKIYLIDEPMTWEEAQQYCYIHHRSPLIIQSEQDQNAVQQELQCRNFSGYVWLGLRQSRLFGFWVWANGITVGWSNWEGGRQPEQPLSHICAAMAAGEGGFKWSDQDCLSKFSFLCEG
;
A
#
# COMPACT_ATOMS: atom_id res chain seq x y z
N MET A 1 28.50 -6.41 -32.08
CA MET A 1 27.46 -5.42 -31.71
C MET A 1 26.09 -6.06 -31.43
N GLU A 2 25.95 -7.39 -31.49
CA GLU A 2 24.70 -8.07 -31.08
C GLU A 2 24.78 -8.74 -29.69
N ILE A 3 25.98 -9.06 -29.20
CA ILE A 3 26.16 -9.74 -27.89
C ILE A 3 25.99 -8.78 -26.70
N ILE A 4 26.24 -7.48 -26.89
CA ILE A 4 26.08 -6.46 -25.82
C ILE A 4 24.60 -6.15 -25.57
N LEU A 5 23.74 -6.26 -26.59
CA LEU A 5 22.29 -6.09 -26.46
C LEU A 5 21.64 -7.24 -25.67
N LEU A 6 22.15 -8.47 -25.81
CA LEU A 6 21.65 -9.62 -25.04
C LEU A 6 21.99 -9.53 -23.54
N LEU A 7 23.13 -8.94 -23.18
CA LEU A 7 23.52 -8.74 -21.78
C LEU A 7 22.73 -7.61 -21.10
N LEU A 8 22.33 -6.57 -21.84
CA LEU A 8 21.45 -5.51 -21.33
C LEU A 8 20.00 -5.98 -21.17
N MET A 9 19.54 -6.93 -21.98
CA MET A 9 18.21 -7.55 -21.86
C MET A 9 18.11 -8.54 -20.68
N LEU A 10 19.25 -9.06 -20.18
CA LEU A 10 19.31 -9.90 -18.99
C LEU A 10 19.32 -9.11 -17.67
N GLN A 11 19.66 -7.82 -17.69
CA GLN A 11 19.56 -6.95 -16.50
C GLN A 11 18.18 -6.31 -16.33
N ALA A 12 17.32 -6.34 -17.36
CA ALA A 12 15.90 -5.97 -17.25
C ALA A 12 15.02 -7.12 -16.72
N ALA A 13 15.56 -8.35 -16.59
CA ALA A 13 14.86 -9.52 -16.06
C ALA A 13 15.13 -9.77 -14.55
N LEU A 14 15.98 -8.96 -13.93
CA LEU A 14 16.03 -8.81 -12.48
C LEU A 14 15.30 -7.52 -12.12
N CYS A 15 13.99 -7.50 -12.41
CA CYS A 15 13.08 -6.74 -11.58
C CYS A 15 13.23 -7.36 -10.20
N THR A 16 14.14 -6.84 -9.37
CA THR A 16 14.21 -7.23 -7.98
C THR A 16 12.85 -6.86 -7.40
N SER A 17 12.04 -7.89 -7.23
CA SER A 17 10.79 -7.84 -6.50
C SER A 17 11.13 -7.52 -5.05
N VAL A 18 11.45 -6.26 -4.77
CA VAL A 18 11.08 -5.67 -3.48
C VAL A 18 9.60 -5.34 -3.60
N SER A 19 8.81 -6.40 -3.82
CA SER A 19 7.36 -6.35 -3.78
C SER A 19 7.03 -6.05 -2.33
N SER A 20 6.38 -4.91 -2.13
CA SER A 20 6.04 -4.40 -0.82
C SER A 20 5.09 -5.33 -0.09
N SER A 21 5.60 -6.16 0.81
CA SER A 21 4.88 -6.62 2.00
C SER A 21 4.87 -5.55 3.11
N ARG A 22 5.00 -4.26 2.74
CA ARG A 22 5.21 -3.10 3.65
C ARG A 22 3.97 -2.68 4.47
N PHE A 23 3.07 -3.57 4.87
CA PHE A 23 1.77 -3.14 5.44
C PHE A 23 1.31 -3.87 6.70
N ARG A 24 2.19 -4.64 7.36
CA ARG A 24 2.04 -4.97 8.78
C ARG A 24 3.36 -4.62 9.45
N GLU A 25 3.30 -3.66 10.37
CA GLU A 25 4.45 -3.33 11.20
C GLU A 25 4.56 -4.38 12.30
N PHE A 26 5.67 -5.09 12.29
CA PHE A 26 5.94 -6.16 13.21
C PHE A 26 6.94 -5.71 14.26
N HIS A 27 6.65 -6.03 15.51
CA HIS A 27 7.45 -5.62 16.65
C HIS A 27 7.87 -6.87 17.41
N ARG A 28 9.19 -7.10 17.49
CA ARG A 28 9.73 -8.16 18.34
C ARG A 28 9.60 -7.76 19.81
N GLY A 29 9.15 -8.70 20.64
CA GLY A 29 9.16 -8.55 22.09
C GLY A 29 10.57 -8.36 22.64
N GLU A 30 10.70 -7.67 23.77
CA GLU A 30 12.00 -7.41 24.40
C GLU A 30 12.51 -8.63 25.19
N ASP A 31 11.60 -9.42 25.75
CA ASP A 31 11.90 -10.59 26.60
C ASP A 31 11.21 -11.84 26.03
N GLU A 32 11.71 -13.03 26.36
CA GLU A 32 11.03 -14.29 26.10
C GLU A 32 9.91 -14.51 27.13
N MET A 33 8.74 -15.00 26.70
CA MET A 33 7.63 -15.27 27.62
C MET A 33 6.71 -16.38 27.12
N GLY A 34 5.80 -16.85 27.97
CA GLY A 34 4.78 -17.83 27.59
C GLY A 34 3.79 -17.24 26.58
N TRP A 35 3.15 -18.08 25.76
CA TRP A 35 2.28 -17.61 24.67
C TRP A 35 1.13 -16.69 25.15
N ASN A 36 0.49 -17.02 26.27
CA ASN A 36 -0.58 -16.19 26.83
C ASN A 36 -0.06 -14.83 27.32
N GLU A 37 1.14 -14.81 27.90
CA GLU A 37 1.80 -13.57 28.37
C GLU A 37 2.22 -12.73 27.16
N ALA A 38 2.74 -13.37 26.10
CA ALA A 38 3.10 -12.73 24.84
C ALA A 38 1.88 -12.10 24.17
N GLN A 39 0.76 -12.83 24.14
CA GLN A 39 -0.51 -12.31 23.64
C GLN A 39 -0.99 -11.10 24.44
N GLN A 40 -0.94 -11.19 25.77
CA GLN A 40 -1.32 -10.08 26.63
C GLN A 40 -0.41 -8.87 26.41
N TYR A 41 0.91 -9.08 26.35
CA TYR A 41 1.89 -8.03 26.06
C TYR A 41 1.57 -7.35 24.73
N CYS A 42 1.30 -8.13 23.67
CA CYS A 42 0.96 -7.59 22.36
C CYS A 42 -0.37 -6.82 22.39
N ARG A 43 -1.37 -7.26 23.15
CA ARG A 43 -2.65 -6.54 23.27
C ARG A 43 -2.58 -5.28 24.12
N GLU A 44 -1.63 -5.20 25.06
CA GLU A 44 -1.42 -4.01 25.88
C GLU A 44 -0.69 -2.89 25.13
N ARG A 45 0.21 -3.24 24.19
CA ARG A 45 1.13 -2.30 23.53
C ARG A 45 0.89 -2.15 22.02
N TYR A 46 0.31 -3.16 21.39
CA TYR A 46 0.10 -3.29 19.95
C TYR A 46 -1.33 -3.81 19.68
N THR A 47 -1.55 -4.56 18.61
CA THR A 47 -2.86 -5.21 18.38
C THR A 47 -2.90 -6.62 18.96
N ASP A 48 -2.08 -7.54 18.46
CA ASP A 48 -2.05 -8.94 18.92
C ASP A 48 -0.76 -9.64 18.45
N LEU A 49 -0.57 -10.91 18.80
CA LEU A 49 0.49 -11.77 18.24
C LEU A 49 0.35 -11.91 16.73
N VAL A 50 1.48 -12.01 16.02
CA VAL A 50 1.50 -12.10 14.55
C VAL A 50 0.65 -13.24 14.01
N THR A 51 -0.20 -12.92 13.03
CA THR A 51 -0.95 -13.91 12.26
C THR A 51 -0.39 -14.01 10.85
N VAL A 52 -0.32 -15.24 10.32
CA VAL A 52 0.38 -15.53 9.05
C VAL A 52 -0.61 -16.14 8.06
N HIS A 53 -0.84 -15.44 6.96
CA HIS A 53 -1.85 -15.83 5.96
C HIS A 53 -1.26 -16.11 4.58
N SER A 54 0.05 -16.00 4.40
CA SER A 54 0.74 -16.33 3.15
C SER A 54 2.20 -16.70 3.37
N GLN A 55 2.81 -17.33 2.36
CA GLN A 55 4.25 -17.63 2.36
C GLN A 55 5.10 -16.34 2.42
N GLU A 56 4.69 -15.28 1.73
CA GLU A 56 5.42 -14.00 1.73
C GLU A 56 5.44 -13.34 3.12
N GLU A 57 4.33 -13.44 3.86
CA GLU A 57 4.28 -12.98 5.26
C GLU A 57 5.20 -13.83 6.15
N ALA A 58 5.25 -15.14 5.94
CA ALA A 58 6.15 -16.04 6.66
C ALA A 58 7.63 -15.71 6.38
N ASP A 59 8.01 -15.54 5.12
CA ASP A 59 9.38 -15.20 4.70
C ASP A 59 9.82 -13.83 5.27
N HIS A 60 8.90 -12.87 5.33
CA HIS A 60 9.17 -11.55 5.90
C HIS A 60 9.33 -11.60 7.43
N LEU A 61 8.49 -12.36 8.13
CA LEU A 61 8.63 -12.60 9.57
C LEU A 61 9.98 -13.26 9.89
N LEU A 62 10.37 -14.25 9.09
CA LEU A 62 11.66 -14.93 9.22
C LEU A 62 12.84 -13.95 9.10
N GLN A 63 12.78 -13.04 8.13
CA GLN A 63 13.81 -12.00 7.97
C GLN A 63 13.95 -11.08 9.20
N MET A 64 12.85 -10.78 9.89
CA MET A 64 12.88 -9.89 11.06
C MET A 64 13.27 -10.60 12.36
N LEU A 65 12.99 -11.90 12.49
CA LEU A 65 13.46 -12.71 13.61
C LEU A 65 14.99 -12.87 13.57
N GLY A 66 15.58 -12.88 12.37
CA GLY A 66 17.03 -12.95 12.16
C GLY A 66 17.62 -14.29 12.61
N ASP A 67 18.86 -14.30 13.09
CA ASP A 67 19.54 -15.52 13.59
C ASP A 67 19.03 -15.98 14.97
N GLY A 68 17.99 -15.34 15.52
CA GLY A 68 17.35 -15.69 16.78
C GLY A 68 16.35 -16.82 16.57
N GLY A 69 16.61 -17.99 17.15
CA GLY A 69 15.89 -19.23 16.90
C GLY A 69 14.38 -19.15 17.17
N GLY A 70 13.60 -18.91 16.12
CA GLY A 70 12.15 -19.05 16.12
C GLY A 70 11.39 -18.16 17.09
N GLY A 71 10.06 -18.28 17.14
CA GLY A 71 9.25 -17.50 18.08
C GLY A 71 7.75 -17.76 17.98
N TRP A 72 7.02 -17.33 19.01
CA TRP A 72 5.57 -17.45 19.06
C TRP A 72 4.90 -16.71 17.91
N ILE A 73 3.95 -17.39 17.28
CA ILE A 73 2.96 -16.81 16.37
C ILE A 73 1.57 -16.93 17.01
N GLY A 74 0.61 -16.16 16.54
CA GLY A 74 -0.73 -16.08 17.12
C GLY A 74 -1.58 -17.35 16.96
N LEU A 75 -1.07 -18.43 16.38
CA LEU A 75 -1.84 -19.66 16.17
C LEU A 75 -1.86 -20.49 17.46
N HIS A 76 -3.04 -20.90 17.90
CA HIS A 76 -3.22 -21.75 19.07
C HIS A 76 -4.32 -22.79 18.85
N ARG A 77 -4.26 -23.88 19.63
CA ARG A 77 -5.22 -24.99 19.60
C ARG A 77 -5.81 -25.16 21.00
N GLY A 78 -6.97 -24.53 21.24
CA GLY A 78 -7.66 -24.53 22.54
C GLY A 78 -8.83 -25.51 22.65
N ASP A 79 -9.62 -25.66 21.58
CA ASP A 79 -10.88 -26.44 21.56
C ASP A 79 -10.85 -27.62 20.58
N GLY A 80 -9.66 -27.98 20.10
CA GLY A 80 -9.45 -29.01 19.08
C GLY A 80 -9.38 -28.47 17.65
N SER A 81 -9.52 -27.15 17.45
CA SER A 81 -9.30 -26.48 16.16
C SER A 81 -8.17 -25.45 16.23
N ASP A 82 -7.46 -25.29 15.11
CA ASP A 82 -6.40 -24.27 14.96
C ASP A 82 -7.05 -22.91 14.71
N THR A 83 -6.86 -21.98 15.64
CA THR A 83 -7.42 -20.63 15.58
C THR A 83 -6.32 -19.61 15.80
N TRP A 84 -6.35 -18.53 15.02
CA TRP A 84 -5.46 -17.40 15.21
C TRP A 84 -5.91 -16.56 16.41
N SER A 85 -4.97 -15.85 17.03
CA SER A 85 -5.18 -15.06 18.24
C SER A 85 -6.17 -13.90 18.04
N ASP A 86 -6.35 -13.46 16.80
CA ASP A 86 -7.35 -12.49 16.36
C ASP A 86 -8.74 -13.09 16.11
N GLY A 87 -8.89 -14.41 16.23
CA GLY A 87 -10.12 -15.16 16.03
C GLY A 87 -10.31 -15.69 14.60
N ASP A 88 -9.35 -15.47 13.70
CA ASP A 88 -9.42 -15.98 12.34
C ASP A 88 -9.20 -17.50 12.25
N ALA A 89 -9.83 -18.12 11.25
CA ALA A 89 -9.58 -19.52 10.90
C ALA A 89 -8.24 -19.68 10.15
N SER A 90 -7.52 -20.77 10.41
CA SER A 90 -6.25 -21.06 9.74
C SER A 90 -6.46 -21.59 8.30
N ASN A 91 -6.40 -20.70 7.31
CA ASN A 91 -6.53 -21.07 5.88
C ASN A 91 -5.17 -21.31 5.19
N PHE A 92 -4.09 -20.80 5.77
CA PHE A 92 -2.71 -21.03 5.34
C PHE A 92 -1.98 -21.76 6.47
N THR A 93 -1.16 -22.75 6.13
CA THR A 93 -0.39 -23.52 7.12
C THR A 93 1.01 -23.83 6.62
N ASN A 94 2.02 -23.64 7.46
CA ASN A 94 3.40 -24.03 7.17
C ASN A 94 3.96 -25.03 8.21
N TRP A 95 3.16 -26.01 8.61
CA TRP A 95 3.53 -26.96 9.68
C TRP A 95 4.68 -27.90 9.27
N LEU A 96 5.76 -27.91 10.06
CA LEU A 96 6.78 -28.97 10.04
C LEU A 96 6.27 -30.21 10.78
N ASN A 97 5.74 -29.99 11.98
CA ASN A 97 5.15 -31.03 12.80
C ASN A 97 3.92 -30.47 13.55
N PRO A 98 2.69 -30.72 13.06
CA PRO A 98 1.47 -30.29 13.75
C PRO A 98 1.16 -31.13 15.00
N GLY A 99 2.07 -32.05 15.36
CA GLY A 99 1.95 -33.05 16.42
C GLY A 99 1.64 -32.45 17.78
N GLY A 100 0.47 -32.83 18.29
CA GLY A 100 -0.04 -32.50 19.62
C GLY A 100 -1.48 -32.99 19.68
N LYS A 101 -1.74 -34.10 20.37
CA LYS A 101 -3.06 -34.76 20.40
C LYS A 101 -3.97 -34.22 21.51
N GLU A 102 -3.42 -33.57 22.54
CA GLU A 102 -4.17 -33.08 23.71
C GLU A 102 -3.93 -31.58 23.97
N PRO A 103 -4.90 -30.68 23.67
CA PRO A 103 -4.77 -29.24 23.92
C PRO A 103 -4.61 -28.89 25.42
N PRO A 104 -4.08 -27.70 25.76
CA PRO A 104 -3.77 -26.58 24.87
C PRO A 104 -2.34 -26.64 24.31
N TYR A 105 -2.20 -26.35 23.02
CA TYR A 105 -0.90 -26.10 22.39
C TYR A 105 -0.89 -24.78 21.64
N CYS A 106 0.31 -24.23 21.49
CA CYS A 106 0.56 -22.96 20.83
C CYS A 106 1.61 -23.17 19.73
N ALA A 107 1.47 -22.45 18.62
CA ALA A 107 2.38 -22.60 17.50
C ALA A 107 3.55 -21.63 17.62
N ALA A 108 4.76 -22.14 17.38
CA ALA A 108 5.94 -21.32 17.18
C ALA A 108 6.47 -21.54 15.76
N MET A 109 7.04 -20.48 15.18
CA MET A 109 7.81 -20.55 13.94
C MET A 109 9.25 -20.93 14.28
N THR A 110 9.88 -21.80 13.48
CA THR A 110 11.27 -22.22 13.62
C THR A 110 12.23 -21.21 12.99
N ALA A 111 13.54 -21.42 13.17
CA ALA A 111 14.58 -20.63 12.51
C ALA A 111 14.61 -20.81 10.98
N GLU A 112 13.93 -21.84 10.47
CA GLU A 112 13.79 -22.17 9.06
C GLU A 112 12.45 -21.69 8.46
N GLY A 113 11.53 -21.18 9.31
CA GLY A 113 10.26 -20.58 8.90
C GLY A 113 9.05 -21.53 8.92
N GLU A 114 9.25 -22.83 9.12
CA GLU A 114 8.16 -23.77 9.37
C GLU A 114 7.60 -23.65 10.79
N TRP A 115 6.43 -24.22 11.03
CA TRP A 115 5.74 -24.12 12.30
C TRP A 115 5.80 -25.43 13.08
N GLU A 116 5.99 -25.32 14.39
CA GLU A 116 5.97 -26.42 15.33
C GLU A 116 4.97 -26.19 16.46
N THR A 117 4.51 -27.28 17.05
CA THR A 117 3.57 -27.27 18.18
C THR A 117 4.36 -27.38 19.48
N LEU A 118 4.25 -26.38 20.34
CA LEU A 118 4.94 -26.32 21.64
C LEU A 118 3.95 -26.14 22.80
N SER A 119 4.41 -26.40 24.03
CA SER A 119 3.62 -26.06 25.21
C SER A 119 3.49 -24.55 25.32
N CYS A 120 2.28 -24.04 25.49
CA CYS A 120 2.01 -22.59 25.61
C CYS A 120 2.74 -21.91 26.79
N THR A 121 3.30 -22.70 27.72
CA THR A 121 4.07 -22.22 28.87
C THR A 121 5.57 -22.12 28.59
N GLU A 122 6.05 -22.55 27.43
CA GLU A 122 7.47 -22.38 27.07
C GLU A 122 7.79 -20.90 26.86
N GLU A 123 8.96 -20.49 27.31
CA GLU A 123 9.47 -19.14 27.04
C GLU A 123 10.10 -19.15 25.65
N ARG A 124 9.63 -18.22 24.80
CA ARG A 124 10.14 -17.99 23.45
C ARG A 124 10.11 -16.51 23.13
N ASP A 125 10.94 -16.13 22.18
CA ASP A 125 10.78 -14.89 21.43
C ASP A 125 9.36 -14.83 20.84
N PHE A 126 8.85 -13.62 20.61
CA PHE A 126 7.55 -13.43 19.99
C PHE A 126 7.53 -12.14 19.18
N MET A 127 6.58 -12.06 18.26
CA MET A 127 6.31 -10.84 17.51
C MET A 127 4.86 -10.42 17.67
N CYS A 128 4.67 -9.12 17.82
CA CYS A 128 3.37 -8.46 17.76
C CYS A 128 3.18 -7.87 16.37
N TYR A 129 1.92 -7.81 15.92
CA TYR A 129 1.55 -6.94 14.82
C TYR A 129 0.71 -5.77 15.33
N ASN A 130 0.84 -4.64 14.64
CA ASN A 130 -0.21 -3.64 14.63
C ASN A 130 -1.18 -3.98 13.50
N LYS A 131 -2.47 -4.14 13.79
CA LYS A 131 -3.51 -4.04 12.78
C LYS A 131 -3.31 -2.65 12.20
N GLU A 132 -2.92 -2.54 10.94
CA GLU A 132 -3.07 -1.28 10.24
C GLU A 132 -4.57 -0.97 10.27
N VAL A 133 -4.97 -0.18 11.26
CA VAL A 133 -6.14 0.66 11.20
C VAL A 133 -5.84 1.58 10.05
N THR A 134 -6.27 1.18 8.85
CA THR A 134 -6.47 2.00 7.66
C THR A 134 -5.45 3.10 7.50
N ASP A 135 -4.58 3.01 6.51
CA ASP A 135 -3.81 4.16 6.06
C ASP A 135 -4.75 5.40 6.08
N PRO A 136 -4.53 6.37 6.99
CA PRO A 136 -5.43 7.49 7.17
C PRO A 136 -5.43 8.41 5.94
N SER A 137 -4.47 8.20 5.03
CA SER A 137 -4.50 8.74 3.68
C SER A 137 -5.63 8.11 2.87
N LEU A 138 -6.00 6.84 3.04
CA LEU A 138 -6.99 6.19 2.20
C LEU A 138 -8.43 6.47 2.65
N ARG A 139 -9.21 7.07 1.76
CA ARG A 139 -10.66 7.25 1.90
C ARG A 139 -11.41 6.32 0.98
N TYR A 140 -12.31 5.52 1.54
CA TYR A 140 -13.13 4.57 0.80
C TYR A 140 -14.54 5.10 0.63
N THR A 141 -15.06 5.06 -0.59
CA THR A 141 -16.39 5.55 -0.94
C THR A 141 -17.12 4.49 -1.75
N LEU A 142 -18.26 4.05 -1.22
CA LEU A 142 -19.20 3.22 -1.97
C LEU A 142 -20.04 4.15 -2.85
N VAL A 143 -19.98 3.94 -4.16
CA VAL A 143 -20.79 4.70 -5.12
C VAL A 143 -22.19 4.11 -5.14
N GLU A 144 -23.23 4.94 -4.96
CA GLU A 144 -24.63 4.52 -4.77
C GLU A 144 -25.30 3.97 -6.04
N GLU A 145 -24.63 4.00 -7.19
CA GLU A 145 -25.16 3.46 -8.45
C GLU A 145 -24.38 2.23 -8.91
N THR A 146 -25.10 1.18 -9.28
CA THR A 146 -24.47 -0.03 -9.82
C THR A 146 -23.92 0.19 -11.23
N ARG A 147 -22.81 -0.46 -11.53
CA ARG A 147 -22.11 -0.38 -12.83
C ARG A 147 -21.58 -1.75 -13.25
N SER A 148 -21.31 -1.91 -14.55
CA SER A 148 -20.43 -2.99 -15.02
C SER A 148 -19.03 -2.82 -14.43
N TRP A 149 -18.20 -3.86 -14.36
CA TRP A 149 -16.89 -3.73 -13.73
C TRP A 149 -16.01 -2.66 -14.41
N TYR A 150 -15.99 -2.62 -15.75
CA TYR A 150 -15.21 -1.64 -16.49
C TYR A 150 -15.75 -0.21 -16.35
N ASP A 151 -17.07 -0.05 -16.31
CA ASP A 151 -17.69 1.25 -16.06
C ASP A 151 -17.43 1.71 -14.62
N ALA A 152 -17.49 0.79 -13.65
CA ALA A 152 -17.18 1.05 -12.25
C ALA A 152 -15.74 1.55 -12.08
N GLN A 153 -14.78 0.87 -12.71
CA GLN A 153 -13.38 1.25 -12.68
C GLN A 153 -13.15 2.63 -13.32
N ARG A 154 -13.73 2.88 -14.50
CA ARG A 154 -13.65 4.18 -15.16
C ARG A 154 -14.20 5.28 -14.26
N ASP A 155 -15.38 5.08 -13.68
CA ASP A 155 -16.03 6.06 -12.81
C ASP A 155 -15.19 6.30 -11.54
N CYS A 156 -14.61 5.25 -10.93
CA CYS A 156 -13.67 5.38 -9.83
C CYS A 156 -12.44 6.20 -10.22
N ARG A 157 -11.85 5.96 -11.40
CA ARG A 157 -10.67 6.71 -11.87
C ARG A 157 -10.96 8.16 -12.27
N MET A 158 -12.20 8.48 -12.62
CA MET A 158 -12.59 9.87 -12.95
C MET A 158 -12.79 10.73 -11.70
N SER A 159 -13.28 10.17 -10.60
CA SER A 159 -13.67 10.93 -9.39
C SER A 159 -12.84 10.63 -8.14
N TYR A 160 -12.14 9.49 -8.15
CA TYR A 160 -11.34 8.93 -7.06
C TYR A 160 -9.98 8.46 -7.61
N THR A 161 -9.30 7.53 -6.92
CA THR A 161 -8.06 6.93 -7.42
C THR A 161 -8.36 5.70 -8.28
N ASP A 162 -8.97 4.66 -7.73
CA ASP A 162 -9.40 3.46 -8.46
C ASP A 162 -10.41 2.64 -7.62
N LEU A 163 -10.85 1.49 -8.14
CA LEU A 163 -11.48 0.43 -7.34
C LEU A 163 -10.52 -0.09 -6.27
N VAL A 164 -11.06 -0.50 -5.12
CA VAL A 164 -10.22 -0.97 -4.00
C VAL A 164 -9.37 -2.19 -4.33
N SER A 165 -8.09 -2.14 -3.94
CA SER A 165 -7.23 -3.30 -3.80
C SER A 165 -7.21 -3.79 -2.36
N ILE A 166 -7.22 -5.10 -2.16
CA ILE A 166 -7.27 -5.71 -0.83
C ILE A 166 -5.92 -6.35 -0.54
N LYS A 167 -5.34 -6.01 0.61
CA LYS A 167 -3.95 -6.33 0.92
C LYS A 167 -3.81 -7.56 1.80
N ASN A 168 -4.73 -7.73 2.74
CA ASN A 168 -4.74 -8.77 3.76
C ASN A 168 -6.15 -8.93 4.34
N GLN A 169 -6.30 -9.88 5.25
CA GLN A 169 -7.55 -10.21 5.93
C GLN A 169 -8.11 -9.02 6.73
N SER A 170 -7.29 -8.32 7.51
CA SER A 170 -7.73 -7.14 8.27
C SER A 170 -8.28 -6.01 7.38
N HIS A 171 -7.62 -5.74 6.26
CA HIS A 171 -8.08 -4.77 5.27
C HIS A 171 -9.40 -5.24 4.62
N ASN A 172 -9.51 -6.54 4.33
CA ASN A 172 -10.73 -7.14 3.81
C ASN A 172 -11.93 -6.93 4.74
N GLU A 173 -11.77 -7.19 6.04
CA GLU A 173 -12.81 -6.96 7.05
C GLU A 173 -13.24 -5.50 7.11
N TYR A 174 -12.26 -4.59 7.07
CA TYR A 174 -12.54 -3.16 7.10
C TYR A 174 -13.33 -2.70 5.87
N LEU A 175 -12.94 -3.15 4.67
CA LEU A 175 -13.62 -2.79 3.42
C LEU A 175 -15.00 -3.42 3.31
N LYS A 176 -15.19 -4.62 3.86
CA LYS A 176 -16.49 -5.27 3.98
C LYS A 176 -17.51 -4.33 4.65
N ASP A 177 -17.13 -3.68 5.76
CA ASP A 177 -18.01 -2.74 6.47
C ASP A 177 -18.29 -1.44 5.66
N LYS A 178 -17.44 -1.10 4.68
CA LYS A 178 -17.69 0.03 3.75
C LYS A 178 -18.75 -0.28 2.70
N GLY A 179 -19.14 -1.54 2.54
CA GLY A 179 -20.28 -1.96 1.72
C GLY A 179 -21.65 -1.60 2.31
N GLN A 180 -21.71 -0.92 3.48
CA GLN A 180 -22.91 -0.35 4.11
C GLN A 180 -24.10 -1.30 4.31
N ASN A 181 -23.88 -2.62 4.25
CA ASN A 181 -24.91 -3.68 4.29
C ASN A 181 -25.93 -3.65 3.14
N ILE A 182 -25.65 -2.92 2.05
CA ILE A 182 -26.64 -2.62 1.00
C ILE A 182 -26.64 -3.67 -0.11
N ALA A 183 -25.48 -4.21 -0.52
CA ALA A 183 -25.35 -5.21 -1.60
C ALA A 183 -23.88 -5.62 -1.86
N PRO A 184 -23.63 -6.67 -2.69
CA PRO A 184 -22.31 -6.93 -3.28
C PRO A 184 -21.72 -5.69 -3.98
N PHE A 185 -20.41 -5.49 -3.81
CA PHE A 185 -19.69 -4.39 -4.43
C PHE A 185 -18.42 -4.86 -5.15
N TRP A 186 -18.08 -4.17 -6.23
CA TRP A 186 -16.89 -4.44 -7.03
C TRP A 186 -15.61 -4.12 -6.26
N ILE A 187 -14.60 -4.98 -6.43
CA ILE A 187 -13.22 -4.75 -6.02
C ILE A 187 -12.32 -4.75 -7.25
N GLY A 188 -11.12 -4.20 -7.14
CA GLY A 188 -10.22 -3.94 -8.27
C GLY A 188 -9.55 -5.16 -8.89
N MET A 189 -9.94 -6.39 -8.52
CA MET A 189 -9.31 -7.60 -9.05
C MET A 189 -9.91 -8.01 -10.38
N ILE A 190 -9.04 -8.29 -11.36
CA ILE A 190 -9.41 -8.77 -12.70
C ILE A 190 -8.72 -10.11 -12.93
N HIS A 191 -9.52 -11.18 -13.01
CA HIS A 191 -9.03 -12.56 -13.20
C HIS A 191 -8.10 -13.03 -12.07
N ASP A 192 -7.98 -14.34 -11.87
CA ASP A 192 -7.07 -14.91 -10.86
C ASP A 192 -5.70 -15.31 -11.44
N ASP A 193 -5.31 -14.70 -12.57
CA ASP A 193 -3.99 -14.81 -13.20
C ASP A 193 -3.09 -13.56 -12.95
N TRP A 194 -3.55 -12.68 -12.04
CA TRP A 194 -2.89 -11.63 -11.22
C TRP A 194 -2.39 -10.32 -11.85
N THR A 195 -3.23 -9.27 -11.82
CA THR A 195 -2.86 -7.89 -11.42
C THR A 195 -4.08 -7.21 -10.80
N TRP A 196 -3.90 -6.42 -9.73
CA TRP A 196 -4.95 -5.50 -9.31
C TRP A 196 -5.06 -4.36 -10.32
N SER A 197 -6.25 -3.79 -10.46
CA SER A 197 -6.52 -2.73 -11.42
C SER A 197 -5.66 -1.48 -11.20
N ASP A 198 -5.33 -1.20 -9.94
CA ASP A 198 -4.43 -0.12 -9.51
C ASP A 198 -2.94 -0.45 -9.73
N GLY A 199 -2.63 -1.63 -10.29
CA GLY A 199 -1.26 -2.13 -10.44
C GLY A 199 -0.68 -2.75 -9.16
N GLY A 200 -1.50 -2.94 -8.12
CA GLY A 200 -1.08 -3.57 -6.87
C GLY A 200 -0.70 -5.06 -7.04
N CYS A 201 0.18 -5.53 -6.15
CA CYS A 201 0.75 -6.89 -6.19
C CYS A 201 0.30 -7.79 -5.03
N SER A 202 -0.79 -7.48 -4.30
CA SER A 202 -1.17 -8.31 -3.14
C SER A 202 -1.56 -9.72 -3.54
N THR A 203 -0.93 -10.71 -2.89
CA THR A 203 -1.15 -12.17 -2.95
C THR A 203 -2.34 -12.66 -2.13
N TYR A 204 -3.00 -11.79 -1.37
CA TYR A 204 -4.09 -12.17 -0.49
C TYR A 204 -5.34 -12.61 -1.26
N ARG A 205 -5.96 -13.73 -0.84
CA ARG A 205 -7.21 -14.27 -1.39
C ARG A 205 -8.23 -14.61 -0.30
N ASN A 206 -9.45 -14.10 -0.47
CA ASN A 206 -10.58 -14.44 0.41
C ASN A 206 -11.69 -15.20 -0.33
N TRP A 207 -11.30 -16.15 -1.17
CA TRP A 207 -12.25 -17.04 -1.85
C TRP A 207 -12.93 -17.99 -0.84
N PRO A 208 -14.22 -18.30 -1.02
CA PRO A 208 -14.86 -19.43 -0.37
C PRO A 208 -14.48 -20.75 -1.07
N ASN A 209 -14.69 -21.88 -0.39
CA ASN A 209 -14.41 -23.20 -0.96
C ASN A 209 -15.12 -23.41 -2.30
N GLY A 210 -14.38 -23.83 -3.32
CA GLY A 210 -14.89 -24.04 -4.69
C GLY A 210 -14.82 -22.83 -5.61
N TYR A 211 -14.23 -21.71 -5.15
CA TYR A 211 -13.95 -20.50 -5.94
C TYR A 211 -12.44 -20.27 -6.10
N PRO A 212 -11.99 -19.52 -7.12
CA PRO A 212 -12.82 -18.95 -8.20
C PRO A 212 -13.37 -20.02 -9.13
N MET A 213 -14.55 -19.77 -9.70
CA MET A 213 -15.10 -20.62 -10.75
C MET A 213 -14.20 -20.56 -11.99
N LYS A 214 -13.93 -21.71 -12.63
CA LYS A 214 -13.13 -21.75 -13.86
C LYS A 214 -13.92 -21.18 -15.03
N SER A 215 -13.77 -19.87 -15.27
CA SER A 215 -14.26 -19.22 -16.48
C SER A 215 -13.30 -18.09 -16.90
N PRO A 216 -12.96 -18.00 -18.20
CA PRO A 216 -12.28 -16.82 -18.71
C PRO A 216 -13.22 -15.61 -18.60
N ASN A 217 -12.68 -14.46 -18.21
CA ASN A 217 -13.36 -13.16 -18.16
C ASN A 217 -14.24 -12.86 -16.93
N ASP A 218 -13.88 -13.39 -15.76
CA ASP A 218 -14.58 -13.03 -14.53
C ASP A 218 -13.89 -11.88 -13.77
N CYS A 219 -14.72 -10.97 -13.28
CA CYS A 219 -14.37 -9.88 -12.38
C CYS A 219 -14.82 -10.22 -10.97
N VAL A 220 -14.20 -9.59 -9.98
CA VAL A 220 -14.37 -10.00 -8.58
C VAL A 220 -15.18 -8.96 -7.81
N TYR A 221 -16.20 -9.43 -7.08
CA TYR A 221 -16.94 -8.64 -6.13
C TYR A 221 -16.83 -9.24 -4.73
N MET A 222 -17.07 -8.42 -3.72
CA MET A 222 -17.14 -8.85 -2.33
C MET A 222 -18.60 -8.90 -1.87
N LEU A 223 -18.98 -9.98 -1.17
CA LEU A 223 -20.22 -10.00 -0.39
C LEU A 223 -19.97 -9.46 1.01
N ASN A 224 -20.81 -8.53 1.45
CA ASN A 224 -20.81 -8.01 2.82
C ASN A 224 -21.46 -8.98 3.84
N THR A 225 -21.32 -10.29 3.65
CA THR A 225 -21.75 -11.32 4.61
C THR A 225 -20.57 -11.79 5.48
N ALA A 226 -20.82 -12.51 6.57
CA ALA A 226 -19.84 -12.91 7.59
C ALA A 226 -18.48 -13.32 6.99
N MET A 227 -17.49 -12.42 7.09
CA MET A 227 -16.08 -12.48 6.61
C MET A 227 -15.75 -11.88 5.22
N GLY A 228 -16.66 -11.20 4.52
CA GLY A 228 -16.28 -10.42 3.33
C GLY A 228 -15.73 -11.29 2.18
N LYS A 229 -16.34 -12.44 1.92
CA LYS A 229 -15.87 -13.42 0.93
C LYS A 229 -16.02 -12.92 -0.50
N TRP A 230 -15.10 -13.35 -1.36
CA TRP A 230 -15.01 -12.92 -2.75
C TRP A 230 -15.65 -13.90 -3.70
N PHE A 231 -16.22 -13.39 -4.79
CA PHE A 231 -16.88 -14.18 -5.82
C PHE A 231 -16.55 -13.61 -7.19
N ASN A 232 -16.26 -14.49 -8.14
CA ASN A 232 -15.98 -14.12 -9.51
C ASN A 232 -17.25 -14.30 -10.35
N VAL A 233 -17.54 -13.29 -11.17
CA VAL A 233 -18.71 -13.27 -12.05
C VAL A 233 -18.38 -12.52 -13.33
N ARG A 234 -19.15 -12.74 -14.38
CA ARG A 234 -18.97 -12.04 -15.67
C ARG A 234 -18.93 -10.52 -15.45
N SER A 235 -17.94 -9.86 -16.06
CA SER A 235 -17.66 -8.43 -15.90
C SER A 235 -18.81 -7.49 -16.28
N ASN A 236 -19.80 -7.97 -17.04
CA ASN A 236 -20.97 -7.21 -17.48
C ASN A 236 -22.12 -7.19 -16.46
N ASN A 237 -22.00 -7.91 -15.33
CA ASN A 237 -22.95 -7.78 -14.23
C ASN A 237 -22.86 -6.40 -13.58
N ASN A 238 -23.92 -5.99 -12.89
CA ASN A 238 -23.98 -4.69 -12.23
C ASN A 238 -23.85 -4.86 -10.72
N HIS A 239 -22.79 -4.28 -10.15
CA HIS A 239 -22.58 -4.16 -8.70
C HIS A 239 -22.14 -2.73 -8.35
N PHE A 240 -22.22 -2.39 -7.06
CA PHE A 240 -21.81 -1.08 -6.57
C PHE A 240 -20.29 -0.94 -6.64
N PRO A 241 -19.72 0.14 -7.21
CA PRO A 241 -18.29 0.40 -7.14
C PRO A 241 -17.86 0.76 -5.70
N LEU A 242 -16.89 0.06 -5.13
CA LEU A 242 -16.17 0.55 -3.95
C LEU A 242 -14.84 1.17 -4.41
N CYS A 243 -14.81 2.51 -4.42
CA CYS A 243 -13.63 3.26 -4.83
C CYS A 243 -12.78 3.64 -3.61
N TYR A 244 -11.48 3.77 -3.80
CA TYR A 244 -10.61 4.45 -2.83
C TYR A 244 -10.05 5.74 -3.41
N LYS A 245 -9.71 6.67 -2.52
CA LYS A 245 -9.03 7.92 -2.82
C LYS A 245 -7.88 8.10 -1.85
N VAL A 246 -6.69 8.37 -2.39
CA VAL A 246 -5.54 8.76 -1.56
C VAL A 246 -5.70 10.22 -1.15
N LYS A 247 -5.82 10.45 0.15
CA LYS A 247 -5.69 11.75 0.81
C LYS A 247 -4.21 12.00 1.00
N LEU A 248 -3.61 12.55 -0.04
CA LEU A 248 -2.21 12.96 -0.03
C LEU A 248 -1.95 13.85 1.18
N LYS A 249 -1.00 13.45 2.03
CA LYS A 249 -0.52 14.32 3.09
C LYS A 249 0.63 15.14 2.55
N ILE A 250 0.48 16.46 2.58
CA ILE A 250 1.48 17.40 2.09
C ILE A 250 2.44 17.72 3.23
N TYR A 251 3.71 17.41 3.02
CA TYR A 251 4.81 17.73 3.94
C TYR A 251 5.59 18.92 3.38
N LEU A 252 5.58 20.05 4.09
CA LEU A 252 6.48 21.16 3.82
C LEU A 252 7.78 20.95 4.58
N ILE A 253 8.86 20.79 3.84
CA ILE A 253 10.22 20.67 4.38
C ILE A 253 10.89 22.02 4.20
N ASP A 254 11.17 22.69 5.32
CA ASP A 254 11.71 24.06 5.34
C ASP A 254 13.24 24.12 5.30
N GLU A 255 13.88 22.99 5.01
CA GLU A 255 15.32 22.92 4.80
C GLU A 255 15.64 23.16 3.32
N PRO A 256 16.32 24.26 2.96
CA PRO A 256 16.51 24.61 1.56
C PRO A 256 17.51 23.68 0.88
N MET A 257 17.04 22.95 -0.14
CA MET A 257 17.80 21.95 -0.89
C MET A 257 17.73 22.21 -2.39
N THR A 258 18.70 21.68 -3.14
CA THR A 258 18.58 21.60 -4.62
C THR A 258 17.43 20.67 -5.00
N TRP A 259 16.93 20.78 -6.23
CA TRP A 259 15.80 19.96 -6.65
C TRP A 259 16.13 18.46 -6.58
N GLU A 260 17.32 18.05 -7.01
CA GLU A 260 17.75 16.65 -6.93
C GLU A 260 17.89 16.15 -5.48
N GLU A 261 18.42 16.98 -4.56
CA GLU A 261 18.50 16.65 -3.12
C GLU A 261 17.10 16.53 -2.50
N ALA A 262 16.21 17.50 -2.77
CA ALA A 262 14.82 17.49 -2.31
C ALA A 262 14.06 16.27 -2.83
N GLN A 263 14.25 15.92 -4.10
CA GLN A 263 13.65 14.73 -4.69
C GLN A 263 14.09 13.48 -3.93
N GLN A 264 15.39 13.33 -3.71
CA GLN A 264 15.94 12.18 -2.99
C GLN A 264 15.43 12.14 -1.55
N TYR A 265 15.36 13.28 -0.87
CA TYR A 265 14.81 13.39 0.48
C TYR A 265 13.37 12.87 0.52
N CYS A 266 12.51 13.32 -0.40
CA CYS A 266 11.12 12.87 -0.44
C CYS A 266 10.98 11.37 -0.69
N TYR A 267 11.87 10.74 -1.47
CA TYR A 267 11.85 9.29 -1.67
C TYR A 267 12.38 8.48 -0.48
N ILE A 268 13.28 9.06 0.31
CA ILE A 268 13.84 8.40 1.51
C ILE A 268 12.88 8.52 2.69
N HIS A 269 12.35 9.73 2.92
CA HIS A 269 11.62 10.07 4.15
C HIS A 269 10.10 10.13 3.97
N HIS A 270 9.62 10.19 2.73
CA HIS A 270 8.21 10.28 2.38
C HIS A 270 7.88 9.34 1.22
N ARG A 271 6.73 9.51 0.56
CA ARG A 271 6.34 8.68 -0.59
C ARG A 271 6.99 9.18 -1.86
N SER A 272 6.84 10.47 -2.17
CA SER A 272 7.41 11.07 -3.39
C SER A 272 7.43 12.61 -3.31
N PRO A 273 8.14 13.28 -4.23
CA PRO A 273 8.01 14.73 -4.40
C PRO A 273 6.58 15.11 -4.81
N LEU A 274 6.03 16.22 -4.30
CA LEU A 274 4.63 16.59 -4.54
C LEU A 274 4.29 16.73 -6.03
N ILE A 275 3.22 16.06 -6.46
CA ILE A 275 2.67 16.13 -7.82
C ILE A 275 1.33 16.87 -7.79
N ILE A 276 1.11 17.78 -8.73
CA ILE A 276 -0.15 18.55 -8.85
C ILE A 276 -0.75 18.28 -10.24
N GLN A 277 -1.86 17.55 -10.31
CA GLN A 277 -2.45 17.11 -11.59
C GLN A 277 -3.81 17.74 -11.90
N SER A 278 -4.35 18.53 -10.97
CA SER A 278 -5.63 19.20 -11.11
C SER A 278 -5.68 20.54 -10.39
N GLU A 279 -6.68 21.35 -10.73
CA GLU A 279 -6.99 22.59 -10.01
C GLU A 279 -7.31 22.35 -8.53
N GLN A 280 -7.92 21.21 -8.22
CA GLN A 280 -8.27 20.82 -6.86
C GLN A 280 -7.01 20.54 -6.02
N ASP A 281 -6.03 19.85 -6.61
CA ASP A 281 -4.72 19.62 -5.97
C ASP A 281 -4.02 20.96 -5.70
N GLN A 282 -4.02 21.85 -6.70
CA GLN A 282 -3.40 23.17 -6.57
C GLN A 282 -4.03 23.99 -5.44
N ASN A 283 -5.36 23.99 -5.35
CA ASN A 283 -6.08 24.73 -4.30
C ASN A 283 -5.79 24.16 -2.90
N ALA A 284 -5.69 22.83 -2.76
CA ALA A 284 -5.33 22.19 -1.51
C ALA A 284 -3.91 22.57 -1.06
N VAL A 285 -2.94 22.56 -1.98
CA VAL A 285 -1.56 22.95 -1.67
C VAL A 285 -1.46 24.43 -1.31
N GLN A 286 -2.21 25.31 -2.01
CA GLN A 286 -2.28 26.73 -1.66
C GLN A 286 -2.82 26.96 -0.26
N GLN A 287 -3.91 26.27 0.09
CA GLN A 287 -4.49 26.36 1.42
C GLN A 287 -3.50 25.92 2.50
N GLU A 288 -2.78 24.81 2.29
CA GLU A 288 -1.75 24.33 3.22
C GLU A 288 -0.62 25.34 3.44
N LEU A 289 -0.09 25.93 2.37
CA LEU A 289 0.97 26.93 2.46
C LEU A 289 0.50 28.23 3.12
N GLN A 290 -0.73 28.67 2.83
CA GLN A 290 -1.35 29.84 3.45
C GLN A 290 -1.63 29.62 4.94
N CYS A 291 -2.16 28.46 5.32
CA CYS A 291 -2.40 28.10 6.72
C CYS A 291 -1.10 28.07 7.54
N ARG A 292 0.02 27.71 6.91
CA ARG A 292 1.36 27.73 7.52
C ARG A 292 2.03 29.10 7.46
N ASN A 293 1.38 30.09 6.84
CA ASN A 293 1.94 31.42 6.58
C ASN A 293 3.32 31.36 5.91
N PHE A 294 3.50 30.41 4.98
CA PHE A 294 4.78 30.20 4.31
C PHE A 294 5.03 31.29 3.25
N SER A 295 6.27 31.76 3.16
CA SER A 295 6.73 32.73 2.16
C SER A 295 8.03 32.26 1.53
N GLY A 296 8.14 32.37 0.20
CA GLY A 296 9.31 31.95 -0.55
C GLY A 296 8.95 30.96 -1.64
N TYR A 297 9.98 30.44 -2.31
CA TYR A 297 9.81 29.38 -3.29
C TYR A 297 9.73 28.02 -2.59
N VAL A 298 8.87 27.15 -3.13
CA VAL A 298 8.87 25.71 -2.84
C VAL A 298 9.06 24.91 -4.12
N TRP A 299 9.94 23.91 -4.07
CA TRP A 299 10.06 22.95 -5.16
C TRP A 299 8.81 22.09 -5.32
N LEU A 300 8.44 21.85 -6.57
CA LEU A 300 7.47 20.83 -6.99
C LEU A 300 8.21 19.59 -7.50
N GLY A 301 7.54 18.45 -7.53
CA GLY A 301 8.03 17.22 -8.16
C GLY A 301 8.10 17.29 -9.70
N LEU A 302 8.33 18.46 -10.29
CA LEU A 302 8.26 18.71 -11.73
C LEU A 302 9.59 19.28 -12.23
N ARG A 303 10.15 18.66 -13.28
CA ARG A 303 11.39 19.12 -13.93
C ARG A 303 11.29 19.03 -15.44
N GLN A 304 12.16 19.77 -16.12
CA GLN A 304 12.29 19.63 -17.57
C GLN A 304 13.22 18.46 -17.94
N SER A 305 12.79 17.64 -18.90
CA SER A 305 13.61 16.59 -19.49
C SER A 305 14.84 17.19 -20.17
N ARG A 306 16.04 16.80 -19.73
CA ARG A 306 17.30 17.28 -20.31
C ARG A 306 17.49 16.87 -21.78
N LEU A 307 16.87 15.76 -22.21
CA LEU A 307 17.01 15.23 -23.56
C LEU A 307 15.96 15.79 -24.52
N PHE A 308 14.73 15.97 -24.05
CA PHE A 308 13.58 16.23 -24.92
C PHE A 308 12.91 17.58 -24.68
N GLY A 309 13.28 18.30 -23.62
CA GLY A 309 12.75 19.63 -23.31
C GLY A 309 11.28 19.65 -22.83
N PHE A 310 10.59 18.51 -22.76
CA PHE A 310 9.26 18.44 -22.16
C PHE A 310 9.33 18.38 -20.63
N TRP A 311 8.30 18.88 -19.97
CA TRP A 311 8.15 18.81 -18.52
C TRP A 311 7.60 17.45 -18.08
N VAL A 312 8.20 16.89 -17.04
CA VAL A 312 7.88 15.55 -16.53
C VAL A 312 7.83 15.56 -15.00
N TRP A 313 6.76 14.97 -14.46
CA TRP A 313 6.60 14.76 -13.02
C TRP A 313 7.56 13.69 -12.51
N ALA A 314 7.79 13.67 -11.20
CA ALA A 314 8.70 12.74 -10.54
C ALA A 314 8.32 11.26 -10.77
N ASN A 315 7.03 10.98 -10.99
CA ASN A 315 6.51 9.66 -11.34
C ASN A 315 6.66 9.27 -12.83
N GLY A 316 7.24 10.14 -13.66
CA GLY A 316 7.49 9.88 -15.08
C GLY A 316 6.35 10.29 -16.03
N ILE A 317 5.23 10.83 -15.53
CA ILE A 317 4.10 11.25 -16.35
C ILE A 317 4.30 12.70 -16.85
N THR A 318 3.85 12.99 -18.07
CA THR A 318 3.86 14.35 -18.65
C THR A 318 2.77 15.24 -18.06
N VAL A 319 2.96 16.56 -18.15
CA VAL A 319 1.99 17.56 -17.66
C VAL A 319 0.71 17.56 -18.50
N GLY A 320 -0.42 17.17 -17.90
CA GLY A 320 -1.76 17.26 -18.52
C GLY A 320 -2.55 18.51 -18.13
N TRP A 321 -2.38 18.98 -16.89
CA TRP A 321 -2.93 20.22 -16.36
C TRP A 321 -1.80 21.03 -15.73
N SER A 322 -1.88 22.37 -15.79
CA SER A 322 -0.80 23.23 -15.30
C SER A 322 -1.26 24.56 -14.74
N ASN A 323 -0.48 25.12 -13.80
CA ASN A 323 -0.72 26.43 -13.19
C ASN A 323 0.48 27.39 -13.35
N TRP A 324 1.09 27.40 -14.53
CA TRP A 324 2.21 28.29 -14.87
C TRP A 324 1.84 29.77 -14.73
N GLU A 325 2.79 30.55 -14.24
CA GLU A 325 2.75 32.01 -14.27
C GLU A 325 2.62 32.51 -15.72
N GLY A 326 1.76 33.49 -15.96
CA GLY A 326 1.44 33.96 -17.31
C GLY A 326 0.66 32.96 -18.19
N GLY A 327 0.28 31.80 -17.66
CA GLY A 327 -0.57 30.82 -18.34
C GLY A 327 0.11 30.09 -19.50
N ARG A 328 1.44 30.20 -19.63
CA ARG A 328 2.21 29.51 -20.67
C ARG A 328 3.32 28.69 -20.03
N GLN A 329 3.39 27.43 -20.42
CA GLN A 329 4.50 26.57 -20.05
C GLN A 329 5.81 27.15 -20.62
N PRO A 330 6.86 27.31 -19.81
CA PRO A 330 8.15 27.78 -20.27
C PRO A 330 8.67 26.92 -21.41
N GLU A 331 8.87 27.54 -22.57
CA GLU A 331 9.57 26.94 -23.70
C GLU A 331 11.06 26.84 -23.37
N GLN A 332 11.76 25.92 -24.04
CA GLN A 332 13.17 25.59 -23.74
C GLN A 332 14.04 26.78 -23.33
N PRO A 333 14.72 26.64 -22.19
CA PRO A 333 16.12 26.98 -22.12
C PRO A 333 16.97 25.71 -22.00
N LEU A 334 18.24 25.89 -22.36
CA LEU A 334 19.27 24.88 -22.44
C LEU A 334 19.54 24.23 -21.06
N SER A 335 18.80 23.17 -20.73
CA SER A 335 19.05 22.25 -19.60
C SER A 335 19.06 22.88 -18.19
N HIS A 336 18.85 22.07 -17.15
CA HIS A 336 18.95 22.45 -15.72
C HIS A 336 17.83 23.31 -15.12
N ILE A 337 16.59 23.22 -15.63
CA ILE A 337 15.46 23.96 -15.04
C ILE A 337 14.40 23.02 -14.42
N CYS A 338 13.95 23.41 -13.24
CA CYS A 338 13.01 22.71 -12.37
C CYS A 338 11.86 23.64 -11.98
N ALA A 339 10.68 23.08 -11.67
CA ALA A 339 9.52 23.91 -11.37
C ALA A 339 9.44 24.19 -9.86
N ALA A 340 9.29 25.46 -9.52
CA ALA A 340 8.96 25.90 -8.18
C ALA A 340 7.69 26.75 -8.21
N MET A 341 7.10 27.00 -7.06
CA MET A 341 6.05 28.00 -6.91
C MET A 341 6.30 28.87 -5.69
N ALA A 342 5.84 30.11 -5.76
CA ALA A 342 5.88 31.07 -4.65
C ALA A 342 4.57 31.85 -4.62
N ALA A 343 4.25 32.46 -3.48
CA ALA A 343 3.12 33.37 -3.38
C ALA A 343 3.39 34.63 -4.22
N GLY A 344 2.47 34.97 -5.12
CA GLY A 344 2.54 36.18 -5.95
C GLY A 344 1.17 36.74 -6.32
N GLU A 345 1.15 37.71 -7.24
CA GLU A 345 -0.09 38.24 -7.80
C GLU A 345 -0.81 37.13 -8.59
N GLY A 346 -1.95 36.67 -8.09
CA GLY A 346 -2.69 35.54 -8.66
C GLY A 346 -2.47 34.19 -7.95
N GLY A 347 -1.85 34.19 -6.76
CA GLY A 347 -1.72 33.01 -5.90
C GLY A 347 -0.37 32.31 -6.05
N PHE A 348 -0.30 31.01 -5.69
CA PHE A 348 0.91 30.22 -5.89
C PHE A 348 0.96 29.72 -7.33
N LYS A 349 1.61 30.49 -8.20
CA LYS A 349 1.84 30.16 -9.62
C LYS A 349 3.17 29.44 -9.80
N TRP A 350 3.24 28.56 -10.81
CA TRP A 350 4.46 27.83 -11.11
C TRP A 350 5.38 28.68 -11.97
N SER A 351 6.67 28.63 -11.67
CA SER A 351 7.74 29.28 -12.43
C SER A 351 8.88 28.29 -12.58
N ASP A 352 9.66 28.48 -13.64
CA ASP A 352 10.85 27.70 -13.89
C ASP A 352 12.05 28.33 -13.19
N GLN A 353 12.84 27.51 -12.50
CA GLN A 353 13.96 27.94 -11.67
C GLN A 353 15.16 27.03 -11.91
N ASP A 354 16.38 27.56 -11.76
CA ASP A 354 17.61 26.76 -11.84
C ASP A 354 17.56 25.64 -10.77
N CYS A 355 17.64 24.38 -11.20
CA CYS A 355 17.57 23.20 -10.31
C CYS A 355 18.66 23.21 -9.21
N LEU A 356 19.77 23.95 -9.42
CA LEU A 356 20.84 24.12 -8.45
C LEU A 356 20.54 25.18 -7.36
N SER A 357 19.46 25.94 -7.53
CA SER A 357 18.96 26.83 -6.48
C SER A 357 18.50 26.01 -5.27
N LYS A 358 18.58 26.62 -4.08
CA LYS A 358 18.15 25.96 -2.85
C LYS A 358 16.85 26.56 -2.36
N PHE A 359 15.78 25.77 -2.35
CA PHE A 359 14.46 26.15 -1.87
C PHE A 359 13.92 25.11 -0.90
N SER A 360 13.00 25.54 -0.04
CA SER A 360 12.11 24.63 0.70
C SER A 360 11.33 23.76 -0.31
N PHE A 361 10.75 22.65 0.10
CA PHE A 361 10.13 21.72 -0.85
C PHE A 361 8.96 20.96 -0.26
N LEU A 362 8.12 20.45 -1.16
CA LEU A 362 6.92 19.71 -0.80
C LEU A 362 7.08 18.24 -1.15
N CYS A 363 6.85 17.37 -0.17
CA CYS A 363 6.70 15.94 -0.38
C CYS A 363 5.23 15.54 -0.21
N GLU A 364 4.82 14.49 -0.93
CA GLU A 364 3.60 13.75 -0.63
C GLU A 364 3.93 12.51 0.18
N GLY A 365 3.02 12.12 1.06
CA GLY A 365 3.06 10.87 1.80
C GLY A 365 1.69 10.42 2.27
#